data_AF-A0A401QCK1-F1
#
_entry.id   AF-A0A401QCK1-F1
#
_cell.length_a   1.000
_cell.length_b   1.000
_cell.length_c   1.000
_cell.angle_alpha   90.00
_cell.angle_beta   90.00
_cell.angle_gamma   90.00
#
_symmetry.space_group_name_H-M   'P 1'
#
loop_
_entity.id
_entity.type
_entity.pdbx_description
1 polymer ?
#
loop_
_entity_poly.entity_id
_entity_poly.type
_entity_poly.pdbx_seq_one_letter_code
_entity_poly.pdbx_strand_id
1 'polypeptide(L)'
;MGGNITIFYIEQFGKYPHYDKGHTVNGGLPQNTSLTGHIKKMEADIKRYLPSSSYRGLAIIDWEEWRPQWVRNWGSKSIYRDKSLELVQAKHSLWTADQILEKAKWEFDTAARNFMGQTLNVAHIRRPQALWGYYLFPDCYNYHYNNDFSHYDGKCPKVEFGRNDQLHWLWEKSKALYPSIYMEEILKSSEQGKRFVRARVQEAMRVSLMTKSKYALPVFVYTRSHYAYTFKPMTQ
;
A
#
# COMPACT_ATOMS: atom_id res chain seq x y z
N MET A 1 -3.97 -18.20 -15.84
CA MET A 1 -4.72 -17.12 -15.16
C MET A 1 -5.08 -16.09 -16.22
N GLY A 2 -6.37 -15.93 -16.48
CA GLY A 2 -6.91 -15.05 -17.50
C GLY A 2 -8.36 -14.78 -17.19
N GLY A 3 -8.61 -14.24 -16.00
CA GLY A 3 -9.91 -13.74 -15.56
C GLY A 3 -9.89 -12.22 -15.47
N ASN A 4 -11.01 -11.61 -15.12
CA ASN A 4 -11.13 -10.15 -14.96
C ASN A 4 -10.32 -9.56 -13.79
N ILE A 5 -9.59 -10.39 -13.02
CA ILE A 5 -8.84 -9.99 -11.82
C ILE A 5 -7.50 -10.72 -11.82
N THR A 6 -6.42 -9.98 -11.60
CA THR A 6 -5.06 -10.50 -11.39
C THR A 6 -4.45 -9.79 -10.18
N ILE A 7 -3.97 -10.57 -9.21
CA ILE A 7 -3.29 -10.08 -8.01
C ILE A 7 -1.82 -10.49 -8.12
N PHE A 8 -0.94 -9.56 -7.82
CA PHE A 8 0.50 -9.75 -7.83
C PHE A 8 1.04 -9.70 -6.41
N TYR A 9 1.41 -10.86 -5.87
CA TYR A 9 2.06 -10.95 -4.56
C TYR A 9 3.56 -10.55 -4.64
N ILE A 10 4.21 -10.46 -3.48
CA ILE A 10 5.60 -9.95 -3.32
C ILE A 10 6.62 -10.53 -4.30
N GLU A 11 6.53 -11.82 -4.65
CA GLU A 11 7.48 -12.50 -5.56
C GLU A 11 7.10 -12.43 -7.04
N GLN A 12 5.89 -11.94 -7.34
CA GLN A 12 5.26 -12.05 -8.65
C GLN A 12 5.38 -10.77 -9.49
N PHE A 13 6.00 -9.71 -8.98
CA PHE A 13 6.05 -8.42 -9.67
C PHE A 13 7.36 -7.68 -9.45
N GLY A 14 8.31 -7.89 -10.35
CA GLY A 14 9.61 -7.23 -10.25
C GLY A 14 10.44 -7.74 -9.06
N LYS A 15 11.33 -6.87 -8.58
CA LYS A 15 12.18 -7.10 -7.42
C LYS A 15 11.76 -6.19 -6.26
N TYR A 16 10.70 -6.55 -5.55
CA TYR A 16 10.23 -5.77 -4.40
C TYR A 16 11.22 -5.89 -3.22
N PRO A 17 11.81 -4.79 -2.72
CA PRO A 17 12.73 -4.83 -1.58
C PRO A 17 11.95 -5.07 -0.28
N HIS A 18 12.38 -6.06 0.51
CA HIS A 18 11.76 -6.37 1.80
C HIS A 18 12.71 -7.19 2.68
N TYR A 19 12.31 -7.43 3.92
CA TYR A 19 12.99 -8.34 4.84
C TYR A 19 12.15 -9.60 5.04
N ASP A 20 12.72 -10.78 4.79
CA ASP A 20 12.11 -12.06 5.13
C ASP A 20 12.86 -12.68 6.32
N LYS A 21 12.19 -12.84 7.46
CA LYS A 21 12.78 -13.33 8.72
C LYS A 21 14.09 -12.60 9.10
N GLY A 22 14.14 -11.30 8.82
CA GLY A 22 15.32 -10.45 9.07
C GLY A 22 16.40 -10.51 7.98
N HIS A 23 16.28 -11.39 6.99
CA HIS A 23 17.17 -11.46 5.85
C HIS A 23 16.78 -10.47 4.76
N THR A 24 17.78 -9.79 4.21
CA THR A 24 17.61 -8.80 3.15
C THR A 24 17.21 -9.45 1.83
N VAL A 25 16.05 -9.06 1.28
CA VAL A 25 15.60 -9.47 -0.05
C VAL A 25 15.57 -8.24 -0.97
N ASN A 26 16.18 -8.36 -2.17
CA ASN A 26 16.30 -7.27 -3.15
C ASN A 26 16.83 -5.94 -2.57
N GLY A 27 17.72 -5.99 -1.59
CA GLY A 27 18.30 -4.82 -0.93
C GLY A 27 17.54 -4.32 0.31
N GLY A 28 16.38 -4.92 0.63
CA GLY A 28 15.63 -4.71 1.88
C GLY A 28 14.87 -3.40 1.98
N LEU A 29 15.43 -2.33 1.41
CA LEU A 29 14.89 -0.96 1.46
C LEU A 29 14.71 -0.38 0.06
N PRO A 30 13.71 0.50 -0.16
CA PRO A 30 13.52 1.15 -1.44
C PRO A 30 14.71 2.04 -1.85
N GLN A 31 15.43 2.65 -0.90
CA GLN A 31 16.64 3.45 -1.19
C GLN A 31 17.91 2.60 -1.37
N ASN A 32 17.82 1.28 -1.22
CA ASN A 32 18.95 0.36 -1.31
C ASN A 32 18.73 -0.76 -2.35
N THR A 33 17.87 -0.51 -3.35
CA THR A 33 17.55 -1.47 -4.40
C THR A 33 17.81 -0.91 -5.80
N SER A 34 18.00 -1.78 -6.78
CA SER A 34 18.14 -1.39 -8.18
C SER A 34 16.76 -1.24 -8.83
N LEU A 35 16.32 0.00 -9.04
CA LEU A 35 15.08 0.29 -9.76
C LEU A 35 15.08 -0.26 -11.19
N THR A 36 16.19 -0.15 -11.92
CA THR A 36 16.34 -0.73 -13.25
C THR A 36 16.19 -2.25 -13.23
N GLY A 37 16.82 -2.91 -12.25
CA GLY A 37 16.69 -4.35 -12.04
C GLY A 37 15.24 -4.77 -11.70
N HIS A 38 14.55 -3.99 -10.88
CA HIS A 38 13.14 -4.17 -10.57
C HIS A 38 12.27 -4.07 -11.84
N ILE A 39 12.41 -3.00 -12.61
CA ILE A 39 11.63 -2.75 -13.83
C ILE A 39 11.86 -3.85 -14.86
N LYS A 40 13.10 -4.27 -15.11
CA LYS A 40 13.41 -5.34 -16.06
C LYS A 40 12.70 -6.66 -15.70
N LYS A 41 12.72 -7.03 -14.41
CA LYS A 41 12.01 -8.23 -13.93
C LYS A 41 10.49 -8.06 -14.03
N MET A 42 9.99 -6.89 -13.64
CA MET A 42 8.57 -6.54 -13.67
C MET A 42 7.99 -6.64 -15.08
N GLU A 43 8.72 -6.21 -16.11
CA GLU A 43 8.26 -6.33 -17.50
C GLU A 43 8.13 -7.78 -17.96
N ALA A 44 9.04 -8.66 -17.53
CA ALA A 44 8.93 -10.09 -17.78
C ALA A 44 7.72 -10.69 -17.04
N ASP A 45 7.48 -10.25 -15.81
CA ASP A 45 6.33 -10.69 -15.00
C ASP A 45 5.00 -10.25 -15.62
N ILE A 46 4.88 -9.01 -16.09
CA ILE A 46 3.69 -8.53 -16.81
C ILE A 46 3.41 -9.41 -18.04
N LYS A 47 4.43 -9.74 -18.83
CA LYS A 47 4.26 -10.61 -20.00
C LYS A 47 3.78 -12.00 -19.61
N ARG A 48 4.26 -12.54 -18.48
CA ARG A 48 3.90 -13.87 -17.97
C ARG A 48 2.46 -13.91 -17.43
N TYR A 49 2.10 -12.96 -16.56
CA TYR A 49 0.84 -13.02 -15.82
C TYR A 49 -0.33 -12.31 -16.52
N LEU A 50 -0.04 -11.33 -17.37
CA LEU A 50 -1.04 -10.61 -18.17
C LEU A 50 -0.66 -10.69 -19.65
N PRO A 51 -0.74 -11.87 -20.30
CA PRO A 51 -0.22 -12.04 -21.66
C PRO A 51 -0.91 -11.15 -22.70
N SER A 52 -2.21 -10.87 -22.53
CA SER A 52 -2.96 -9.97 -23.41
C SER A 52 -2.55 -8.51 -23.19
N SER A 53 -2.11 -7.84 -24.25
CA SER A 53 -1.82 -6.39 -24.25
C SER A 53 -3.08 -5.54 -24.07
N SER A 54 -4.26 -6.08 -24.42
CA SER A 54 -5.57 -5.44 -24.28
C SER A 54 -6.30 -5.81 -22.99
N TYR A 55 -5.61 -6.38 -22.00
CA TYR A 55 -6.20 -6.71 -20.70
C TYR A 55 -6.85 -5.47 -20.06
N ARG A 56 -8.13 -5.59 -19.70
CA ARG A 56 -8.96 -4.53 -19.10
C ARG A 56 -9.44 -4.82 -17.68
N GLY A 57 -8.97 -5.92 -17.11
CA GLY A 57 -9.37 -6.35 -15.77
C GLY A 57 -8.67 -5.55 -14.66
N LEU A 58 -9.00 -5.93 -13.43
CA LEU A 58 -8.34 -5.48 -12.22
C LEU A 58 -6.92 -6.04 -12.19
N ALA A 59 -5.94 -5.18 -11.90
CA ALA A 59 -4.53 -5.54 -11.79
C ALA A 59 -3.98 -4.97 -10.48
N ILE A 60 -3.96 -5.81 -9.44
CA ILE A 60 -3.70 -5.38 -8.07
C ILE A 60 -2.28 -5.77 -7.67
N ILE A 61 -1.51 -4.80 -7.20
CA ILE A 61 -0.19 -5.03 -6.62
C ILE A 61 -0.36 -5.17 -5.11
N ASP A 62 -0.10 -6.36 -4.58
CA ASP A 62 -0.28 -6.70 -3.17
C ASP A 62 1.06 -6.72 -2.44
N TRP A 63 1.51 -5.51 -2.08
CA TRP A 63 2.76 -5.27 -1.37
C TRP A 63 2.49 -4.66 -0.01
N GLU A 64 2.66 -5.47 1.01
CA GLU A 64 2.30 -5.08 2.36
C GLU A 64 3.50 -4.87 3.28
N GLU A 65 4.72 -5.12 2.84
CA GLU A 65 5.89 -5.21 3.73
C GLU A 65 6.25 -3.87 4.37
N TRP A 66 6.26 -2.79 3.59
CA TRP A 66 6.44 -1.41 4.06
C TRP A 66 5.34 -0.48 3.53
N ARG A 67 5.26 0.74 4.07
CA ARG A 67 4.37 1.81 3.62
C ARG A 67 5.19 2.96 3.04
N PRO A 68 4.73 3.67 1.99
CA PRO A 68 5.50 4.71 1.32
C PRO A 68 5.53 6.06 2.05
N GLN A 69 5.40 6.02 3.38
CA GLN A 69 5.55 7.15 4.29
C GLN A 69 6.26 6.61 5.53
N TRP A 70 7.36 7.22 5.94
CA TRP A 70 8.21 6.80 7.05
C TRP A 70 7.40 6.61 8.32
N VAL A 71 6.56 7.62 8.59
CA VAL A 71 5.67 7.64 9.75
C VAL A 71 4.68 6.48 9.73
N ARG A 72 4.54 5.78 8.59
CA ARG A 72 3.70 4.60 8.37
C ARG A 72 4.30 3.23 8.66
N ASN A 73 5.56 3.20 9.06
CA ASN A 73 6.32 1.96 9.29
C ASN A 73 6.58 1.74 10.79
N TRP A 74 5.51 1.44 11.54
CA TRP A 74 5.56 1.07 12.96
C TRP A 74 5.21 -0.41 13.19
N GLY A 75 5.25 -0.87 14.44
CA GLY A 75 4.97 -2.27 14.79
C GLY A 75 5.97 -3.21 14.13
N SER A 76 5.48 -4.28 13.48
CA SER A 76 6.33 -5.21 12.73
C SER A 76 7.11 -4.57 11.57
N LYS A 77 6.78 -3.33 11.18
CA LYS A 77 7.46 -2.57 10.12
C LYS A 77 8.56 -1.66 10.64
N SER A 78 8.85 -1.65 11.95
CA SER A 78 9.92 -0.83 12.52
C SER A 78 11.29 -1.13 11.92
N ILE A 79 11.52 -2.39 11.51
CA ILE A 79 12.76 -2.81 10.84
C ILE A 79 13.12 -1.93 9.63
N TYR A 80 12.14 -1.42 8.89
CA TYR A 80 12.39 -0.54 7.74
C TYR A 80 12.95 0.81 8.17
N ARG A 81 12.52 1.32 9.33
CA ARG A 81 13.09 2.53 9.93
C ARG A 81 14.48 2.28 10.47
N ASP A 82 14.64 1.21 11.25
CA ASP A 82 15.91 0.86 11.91
C ASP A 82 17.02 0.63 10.87
N LYS A 83 16.72 -0.15 9.84
CA LYS A 83 17.68 -0.42 8.75
C LYS A 83 17.96 0.80 7.89
N SER A 84 17.01 1.72 7.75
CA SER A 84 17.27 3.00 7.06
C SER A 84 18.23 3.87 7.86
N LEU A 85 18.10 3.90 9.20
CA LEU A 85 19.03 4.61 10.08
C LEU A 85 20.43 4.00 10.02
N GLU A 86 20.54 2.66 10.12
CA GLU A 86 21.82 1.95 9.98
C GLU A 86 22.51 2.25 8.64
N LEU A 87 21.74 2.27 7.55
CA LEU A 87 22.26 2.55 6.21
C LEU A 87 22.85 3.97 6.09
N VAL A 88 22.21 4.96 6.69
CA VAL A 88 22.71 6.35 6.71
C VAL A 88 23.90 6.49 7.66
N GLN A 89 23.82 5.92 8.86
CA GLN A 89 24.91 5.93 9.84
C GLN A 89 26.20 5.31 9.29
N ALA A 90 26.10 4.23 8.53
CA ALA A 90 27.25 3.56 7.90
C ALA A 90 27.96 4.45 6.87
N LYS A 91 27.24 5.38 6.23
CA LYS A 91 27.79 6.34 5.27
C LYS A 91 28.27 7.65 5.93
N HIS A 92 27.76 7.95 7.12
CA HIS A 92 27.96 9.22 7.81
C HIS A 92 28.29 9.00 9.30
N SER A 93 29.45 8.41 9.59
CA SER A 93 29.86 8.01 10.95
C SER A 93 29.96 9.16 11.95
N LEU A 94 30.14 10.40 11.49
CA LEU A 94 30.30 11.59 12.34
C LEU A 94 29.02 12.41 12.52
N TRP A 95 27.91 12.01 11.90
CA TRP A 95 26.65 12.76 12.01
C TRP A 95 25.96 12.51 13.35
N THR A 96 25.21 13.51 13.81
CA THR A 96 24.37 13.36 15.01
C THR A 96 23.17 12.46 14.72
N ALA A 97 22.55 11.94 15.79
CA ALA A 97 21.35 11.12 15.67
C ALA A 97 20.21 11.84 14.92
N ASP A 98 20.03 13.14 15.15
CA ASP A 98 19.00 13.94 14.46
C ASP A 98 19.28 14.10 12.96
N GLN A 99 20.54 14.34 12.60
CA GLN A 99 20.95 14.43 11.18
C GLN A 99 20.71 13.10 10.46
N ILE A 100 21.03 11.98 11.11
CA ILE A 100 20.80 10.64 10.58
C ILE A 100 19.32 10.35 10.43
N LEU A 101 18.52 10.72 11.44
CA LEU A 101 17.07 10.52 11.42
C LEU A 101 16.41 11.29 10.27
N GLU A 102 16.71 12.58 10.13
CA GLU A 102 16.11 13.40 9.07
C GLU A 102 16.54 12.91 7.67
N LYS A 103 17.80 12.50 7.52
CA LYS A 103 18.28 11.95 6.26
C LYS A 103 17.65 10.59 5.94
N ALA A 104 17.55 9.69 6.91
CA ALA A 104 16.94 8.37 6.72
C ALA A 104 15.45 8.47 6.34
N LYS A 105 14.71 9.36 7.01
CA LYS A 105 13.31 9.69 6.65
C LYS A 105 13.22 10.14 5.20
N TRP A 106 14.02 11.14 4.83
CA TRP A 106 13.99 11.73 3.50
C TRP A 106 14.38 10.71 2.41
N GLU A 107 15.43 9.92 2.63
CA GLU A 107 15.86 8.90 1.66
C GLU A 107 14.80 7.81 1.49
N PHE A 108 14.23 7.32 2.60
CA PHE A 108 13.20 6.30 2.56
C PHE A 108 11.94 6.78 1.82
N ASP A 109 11.38 7.93 2.19
CA ASP A 109 10.14 8.45 1.58
C ASP A 109 10.33 8.78 0.10
N THR A 110 11.47 9.39 -0.23
CA THR A 110 11.81 9.72 -1.63
C THR A 110 11.94 8.45 -2.46
N ALA A 111 12.65 7.45 -1.96
CA ALA A 111 12.85 6.20 -2.68
C ALA A 111 11.57 5.37 -2.76
N ALA A 112 10.77 5.29 -1.70
CA ALA A 112 9.50 4.57 -1.68
C ALA A 112 8.51 5.17 -2.69
N ARG A 113 8.37 6.51 -2.72
CA ARG A 113 7.58 7.23 -3.71
C ARG A 113 8.06 6.96 -5.13
N ASN A 114 9.36 7.06 -5.37
CA ASN A 114 9.92 6.81 -6.70
C ASN A 114 9.69 5.36 -7.13
N PHE A 115 9.97 4.40 -6.25
CA PHE A 115 9.82 2.97 -6.53
C PHE A 115 8.37 2.63 -6.90
N MET A 116 7.41 2.89 -5.99
CA MET A 116 6.00 2.56 -6.24
C MET A 116 5.40 3.33 -7.41
N GLY A 117 5.80 4.60 -7.59
CA GLY A 117 5.32 5.45 -8.67
C GLY A 117 5.85 5.01 -10.04
N GLN A 118 7.12 4.59 -10.14
CA GLN A 118 7.70 4.06 -11.37
C GLN A 118 7.14 2.69 -11.71
N THR A 119 6.88 1.83 -10.72
CA THR A 119 6.17 0.56 -10.90
C THR A 119 4.82 0.81 -11.58
N LEU A 120 3.96 1.69 -11.04
CA LEU A 120 2.67 2.00 -11.67
C LEU A 120 2.84 2.58 -13.08
N ASN A 121 3.79 3.50 -13.27
CA ASN A 121 4.05 4.13 -14.56
C ASN A 121 4.38 3.09 -15.65
N VAL A 122 5.31 2.17 -15.37
CA VAL A 122 5.67 1.09 -16.29
C VAL A 122 4.48 0.15 -16.51
N ALA A 123 3.74 -0.18 -15.45
CA ALA A 123 2.57 -1.06 -15.54
C ALA A 123 1.53 -0.47 -16.50
N HIS A 124 1.30 0.84 -16.44
CA HIS A 124 0.39 1.56 -17.33
C HIS A 124 0.89 1.56 -18.77
N ILE A 125 2.17 1.82 -19.01
CA ILE A 125 2.73 1.78 -20.37
C ILE A 125 2.56 0.38 -20.98
N ARG A 126 2.78 -0.68 -20.19
CA ARG A 126 2.72 -2.06 -20.69
C ARG A 126 1.29 -2.57 -20.80
N ARG A 127 0.38 -2.19 -19.90
CA ARG A 127 -1.05 -2.60 -19.91
C ARG A 127 -1.93 -1.38 -19.66
N PRO A 128 -2.14 -0.54 -20.67
CA PRO A 128 -2.78 0.76 -20.50
C PRO A 128 -4.26 0.68 -20.17
N GLN A 129 -4.95 -0.43 -20.47
CA GLN A 129 -6.37 -0.59 -20.20
C GLN A 129 -6.66 -1.29 -18.86
N ALA A 130 -5.63 -1.82 -18.20
CA ALA A 130 -5.78 -2.51 -16.93
C ALA A 130 -6.03 -1.50 -15.79
N LEU A 131 -6.85 -1.89 -14.84
CA LEU A 131 -7.17 -1.09 -13.67
C LEU A 131 -6.10 -1.30 -12.59
N TRP A 132 -4.94 -0.67 -12.77
CA TRP A 132 -3.81 -0.77 -11.86
C TRP A 132 -4.01 0.00 -10.55
N GLY A 133 -3.58 -0.60 -9.44
CA GLY A 133 -3.53 0.03 -8.13
C GLY A 133 -2.90 -0.90 -7.10
N TYR A 134 -2.56 -0.36 -5.94
CA TYR A 134 -2.05 -1.14 -4.81
C TYR A 134 -3.18 -1.58 -3.90
N TYR A 135 -3.15 -2.84 -3.48
CA TYR A 135 -3.99 -3.31 -2.38
C TYR A 135 -3.76 -2.47 -1.11
N LEU A 136 -4.81 -2.38 -0.28
CA LEU A 136 -4.90 -1.62 0.97
C LEU A 136 -5.03 -0.11 0.83
N PHE A 137 -4.70 0.50 -0.32
CA PHE A 137 -4.69 1.95 -0.45
C PHE A 137 -6.01 2.56 -0.99
N PRO A 138 -6.51 3.65 -0.36
CA PRO A 138 -6.03 4.24 0.89
C PRO A 138 -6.44 3.40 2.12
N ASP A 139 -5.67 3.53 3.20
CA ASP A 139 -6.10 3.10 4.53
C ASP A 139 -6.59 4.31 5.34
N CYS A 140 -7.63 4.08 6.14
CA CYS A 140 -8.27 5.04 7.05
C CYS A 140 -7.66 5.00 8.45
N TYR A 141 -6.97 3.91 8.82
CA TYR A 141 -6.41 3.65 10.16
C TYR A 141 -7.40 3.87 11.32
N ASN A 142 -8.68 3.58 11.09
CA ASN A 142 -9.76 3.68 12.08
C ASN A 142 -9.84 2.45 13.01
N TYR A 143 -8.71 1.92 13.46
CA TYR A 143 -8.62 0.68 14.25
C TYR A 143 -8.77 0.86 15.78
N HIS A 144 -9.11 2.07 16.23
CA HIS A 144 -9.20 2.42 17.66
C HIS A 144 -10.44 1.88 18.37
N TYR A 145 -11.27 1.08 17.68
CA TYR A 145 -12.32 0.27 18.32
C TYR A 145 -11.76 -0.70 19.37
N ASN A 146 -10.47 -1.09 19.25
CA ASN A 146 -9.78 -1.91 20.23
C ASN A 146 -9.49 -1.18 21.55
N ASN A 147 -9.55 0.16 21.56
CA ASN A 147 -9.29 0.98 22.75
C ASN A 147 -10.59 1.32 23.49
N ASP A 148 -11.63 1.71 22.74
CA ASP A 148 -12.94 2.08 23.27
C ASP A 148 -14.03 1.74 22.24
N PHE A 149 -14.63 0.56 22.39
CA PHE A 149 -15.65 0.09 21.46
C PHE A 149 -16.99 0.81 21.63
N SER A 150 -17.36 1.18 22.86
CA SER A 150 -18.67 1.79 23.13
C SER A 150 -18.79 3.18 22.53
N HIS A 151 -17.72 3.98 22.55
CA HIS A 151 -17.69 5.33 21.95
C HIS A 151 -17.09 5.37 20.54
N TYR A 152 -16.79 4.21 19.94
CA TYR A 152 -16.22 4.15 18.60
C TYR A 152 -17.17 4.73 17.53
N ASP A 153 -16.68 5.75 16.80
CA ASP A 153 -17.47 6.48 15.81
C ASP A 153 -17.15 6.10 14.35
N GLY A 154 -16.19 5.21 14.14
CA GLY A 154 -15.77 4.76 12.81
C GLY A 154 -14.80 5.66 12.08
N LYS A 155 -14.58 6.91 12.51
CA LYS A 155 -13.92 7.91 11.67
C LYS A 155 -12.43 7.61 11.49
N CYS A 156 -11.91 7.97 10.31
CA CYS A 156 -10.46 8.04 10.13
C CYS A 156 -9.91 9.10 11.08
N PRO A 157 -8.80 8.84 11.80
CA PRO A 157 -8.14 9.88 12.59
C PRO A 157 -7.78 11.08 11.71
N LYS A 158 -7.94 12.31 12.23
CA LYS A 158 -7.78 13.55 11.44
C LYS A 158 -6.43 13.62 10.70
N VAL A 159 -5.37 13.13 11.33
CA VAL A 159 -4.01 13.10 10.76
C VAL A 159 -3.91 12.23 9.49
N GLU A 160 -4.78 11.23 9.36
CA GLU A 160 -4.73 10.28 8.24
C GLU A 160 -5.25 10.89 6.94
N PHE A 161 -6.19 11.84 7.00
CA PHE A 161 -6.58 12.62 5.83
C PHE A 161 -5.37 13.36 5.24
N GLY A 162 -4.62 14.09 6.09
CA GLY A 162 -3.41 14.80 5.65
C GLY A 162 -2.31 13.87 5.13
N ARG A 163 -2.14 12.70 5.76
CA ARG A 163 -1.19 11.67 5.26
C ARG A 163 -1.61 11.09 3.92
N ASN A 164 -2.91 10.85 3.72
CA ASN A 164 -3.44 10.40 2.43
C ASN A 164 -3.39 11.52 1.36
N ASP A 165 -3.52 12.78 1.75
CA ASP A 165 -3.36 13.91 0.82
C ASP A 165 -1.92 14.01 0.30
N GLN A 166 -0.93 13.75 1.17
CA GLN A 166 0.49 13.67 0.77
C GLN A 166 0.78 12.52 -0.21
N LEU A 167 -0.09 11.51 -0.27
CA LEU A 167 -0.04 10.43 -1.25
C LEU A 167 -0.75 10.78 -2.57
N HIS A 168 -1.07 12.05 -2.85
CA HIS A 168 -1.62 12.48 -4.14
C HIS A 168 -0.90 11.88 -5.36
N TRP A 169 0.43 11.77 -5.30
CA TRP A 169 1.24 11.17 -6.37
C TRP A 169 0.89 9.71 -6.67
N LEU A 170 0.39 8.96 -5.68
CA LEU A 170 -0.03 7.57 -5.81
C LEU A 170 -1.40 7.50 -6.47
N TRP A 171 -2.33 8.37 -6.06
CA TRP A 171 -3.68 8.47 -6.62
C TRP A 171 -3.60 8.84 -8.10
N GLU A 172 -2.82 9.87 -8.43
CA GLU A 172 -2.61 10.34 -9.81
C GLU A 172 -2.03 9.26 -10.74
N LYS A 173 -1.26 8.31 -10.19
CA LYS A 173 -0.65 7.20 -10.93
C LYS A 173 -1.48 5.91 -10.89
N SER A 174 -2.62 5.90 -10.22
CA SER A 174 -3.50 4.73 -10.13
C SER A 174 -4.61 4.83 -11.18
N LYS A 175 -5.13 3.67 -11.62
CA LYS A 175 -6.37 3.59 -12.41
C LYS A 175 -7.57 3.07 -11.63
N ALA A 176 -7.33 2.55 -10.42
CA ALA A 176 -8.35 2.11 -9.48
C ALA A 176 -7.79 2.13 -8.06
N LEU A 177 -8.67 2.23 -7.07
CA LEU A 177 -8.33 2.14 -5.64
C LEU A 177 -8.82 0.82 -5.05
N TYR A 178 -8.04 0.25 -4.14
CA TYR A 178 -8.28 -1.08 -3.58
C TYR A 178 -8.23 -1.07 -2.04
N PRO A 179 -9.10 -0.30 -1.37
CA PRO A 179 -9.13 -0.26 0.10
C PRO A 179 -9.57 -1.62 0.66
N SER A 180 -8.92 -2.08 1.73
CA SER A 180 -9.41 -3.23 2.50
C SER A 180 -10.46 -2.79 3.50
N ILE A 181 -11.57 -3.51 3.62
CA ILE A 181 -12.61 -3.32 4.63
C ILE A 181 -12.79 -4.56 5.52
N TYR A 182 -11.72 -5.36 5.66
CA TYR A 182 -11.77 -6.58 6.48
C TYR A 182 -12.16 -6.25 7.92
N MET A 183 -13.18 -6.95 8.41
CA MET A 183 -13.73 -6.73 9.75
C MET A 183 -13.19 -7.78 10.71
N GLU A 184 -12.67 -7.35 11.85
CA GLU A 184 -12.41 -8.24 12.99
C GLU A 184 -13.73 -8.67 13.67
N GLU A 185 -13.68 -9.78 14.42
CA GLU A 185 -14.88 -10.33 15.07
C GLU A 185 -15.52 -9.37 16.07
N ILE A 186 -14.74 -8.49 16.73
CA ILE A 186 -15.26 -7.47 17.65
C ILE A 186 -16.28 -6.52 16.97
N LEU A 187 -16.19 -6.34 15.64
CA LEU A 187 -17.08 -5.47 14.88
C LEU A 187 -18.37 -6.19 14.42
N LYS A 188 -18.52 -7.48 14.71
CA LYS A 188 -19.63 -8.34 14.26
C LYS A 188 -21.00 -7.75 14.60
N SER A 189 -21.87 -7.71 13.60
CA SER A 189 -23.30 -7.35 13.74
C SER A 189 -23.55 -6.07 14.55
N SER A 190 -22.66 -5.08 14.44
CA SER A 190 -22.67 -3.86 15.25
C SER A 190 -22.77 -2.58 14.40
N GLU A 191 -23.32 -1.51 14.98
CA GLU A 191 -23.29 -0.19 14.34
C GLU A 191 -21.85 0.32 14.18
N GLN A 192 -20.97 0.00 15.12
CA GLN A 192 -19.54 0.26 15.07
C GLN A 192 -18.90 -0.37 13.82
N GLY A 193 -19.24 -1.63 13.52
CA GLY A 193 -18.80 -2.32 12.30
C GLY A 193 -19.26 -1.64 11.02
N LYS A 194 -20.52 -1.19 10.97
CA LYS A 194 -21.05 -0.40 9.84
C LYS A 194 -20.28 0.91 9.67
N ARG A 195 -20.00 1.61 10.78
CA ARG A 195 -19.23 2.87 10.77
C ARG A 195 -17.78 2.64 10.33
N PHE A 196 -17.14 1.56 10.79
CA PHE A 196 -15.79 1.16 10.37
C PHE A 196 -15.69 1.01 8.86
N VAL A 197 -16.59 0.23 8.25
CA VAL A 197 -16.61 0.01 6.79
C VAL A 197 -16.93 1.32 6.06
N ARG A 198 -17.98 2.04 6.50
CA ARG A 198 -18.42 3.29 5.87
C ARG A 198 -17.30 4.31 5.76
N ALA A 199 -16.55 4.55 6.85
CA ALA A 199 -15.47 5.53 6.85
C ALA A 199 -14.34 5.17 5.88
N ARG A 200 -13.99 3.89 5.78
CA ARG A 200 -12.95 3.39 4.85
C ARG A 200 -13.35 3.59 3.40
N VAL A 201 -14.60 3.26 3.06
CA VAL A 201 -15.14 3.51 1.71
C VAL A 201 -15.22 5.01 1.44
N GLN A 202 -15.67 5.82 2.39
CA GLN A 202 -15.74 7.28 2.24
C GLN A 202 -14.36 7.91 2.00
N GLU A 203 -13.32 7.44 2.67
CA GLU A 203 -11.96 7.93 2.43
C GLU A 203 -11.43 7.54 1.04
N ALA A 204 -11.69 6.31 0.60
CA ALA A 204 -11.38 5.90 -0.77
C ALA A 204 -12.11 6.75 -1.81
N MET A 205 -13.40 7.02 -1.60
CA MET A 205 -14.17 7.90 -2.48
C MET A 205 -13.62 9.33 -2.46
N ARG A 206 -13.21 9.85 -1.30
CA ARG A 206 -12.62 11.19 -1.19
C ARG A 206 -11.33 11.30 -2.00
N VAL A 207 -10.38 10.39 -1.81
CA VAL A 207 -9.09 10.47 -2.54
C VAL A 207 -9.24 10.12 -4.02
N SER A 208 -10.27 9.38 -4.42
CA SER A 208 -10.57 9.09 -5.84
C SER A 208 -10.86 10.34 -6.67
N LEU A 209 -11.31 11.42 -6.01
CA LEU A 209 -11.61 12.72 -6.59
C LEU A 209 -10.41 13.67 -6.61
N MET A 210 -9.27 13.29 -6.02
CA MET A 210 -8.09 14.15 -5.93
C MET A 210 -7.22 14.13 -7.19
N THR A 211 -7.52 13.26 -8.16
CA THR A 211 -6.73 13.16 -9.39
C THR A 211 -7.14 14.22 -10.41
N LYS A 212 -6.26 14.50 -11.38
CA LYS A 212 -6.57 15.40 -12.51
C LYS A 212 -7.50 14.78 -13.57
N SER A 213 -7.94 13.54 -13.38
CA SER A 213 -8.84 12.85 -14.29
C SER A 213 -10.20 13.54 -14.35
N LYS A 214 -10.84 13.50 -15.53
CA LYS A 214 -12.21 13.98 -15.72
C LYS A 214 -13.23 13.22 -14.86
N TYR A 215 -12.91 11.98 -14.50
CA TYR A 215 -13.76 11.10 -13.70
C TYR A 215 -13.01 10.61 -12.47
N ALA A 216 -13.74 10.42 -11.38
CA ALA A 216 -13.23 9.78 -10.17
C ALA A 216 -12.62 8.41 -10.48
N LEU A 217 -11.56 8.04 -9.77
CA LEU A 217 -11.03 6.69 -9.86
C LEU A 217 -12.09 5.67 -9.39
N PRO A 218 -12.28 4.54 -10.10
CA PRO A 218 -13.14 3.48 -9.62
C PRO A 218 -12.56 2.86 -8.33
N VAL A 219 -13.43 2.56 -7.38
CA VAL A 219 -13.08 2.01 -6.06
C VAL A 219 -13.59 0.57 -5.98
N PHE A 220 -12.69 -0.38 -5.77
CA PHE A 220 -13.01 -1.80 -5.59
C PHE A 220 -12.59 -2.25 -4.19
N VAL A 221 -13.57 -2.41 -3.30
CA VAL A 221 -13.30 -2.74 -1.90
C VAL A 221 -12.91 -4.21 -1.74
N TYR A 222 -11.83 -4.46 -1.01
CA TYR A 222 -11.43 -5.79 -0.60
C TYR A 222 -12.22 -6.22 0.63
N THR A 223 -12.97 -7.31 0.50
CA THR A 223 -13.74 -7.95 1.58
C THR A 223 -13.37 -9.42 1.71
N ARG A 224 -13.72 -10.04 2.84
CA ARG A 224 -13.52 -11.47 3.12
C ARG A 224 -14.84 -12.07 3.60
N SER A 225 -15.08 -13.34 3.31
CA SER A 225 -16.22 -14.09 3.85
C SER A 225 -16.09 -14.48 5.34
N HIS A 226 -14.92 -14.23 5.93
CA HIS A 226 -14.57 -14.57 7.32
C HIS A 226 -14.04 -13.34 8.04
N TYR A 227 -14.25 -13.25 9.35
CA TYR A 227 -13.66 -12.19 10.15
C TYR A 227 -12.13 -12.25 10.07
N ALA A 228 -11.50 -11.07 10.01
CA ALA A 228 -10.07 -10.91 9.93
C ALA A 228 -9.36 -11.72 11.03
N TYR A 229 -8.26 -12.37 10.67
CA TYR A 229 -7.43 -13.20 11.55
C TYR A 229 -8.14 -14.43 12.17
N THR A 230 -9.33 -14.81 11.68
CA THR A 230 -10.06 -15.99 12.16
C THR A 230 -10.55 -16.87 11.01
N PHE A 231 -10.99 -18.09 11.34
CA PHE A 231 -11.76 -18.97 10.46
C PHE A 231 -13.28 -18.88 10.72
N LYS A 232 -13.75 -17.84 11.43
CA LYS A 232 -15.17 -17.65 11.70
C LYS A 232 -15.85 -16.93 10.53
N PRO A 233 -16.87 -17.53 9.90
CA PRO A 233 -17.61 -16.87 8.82
C PRO A 233 -18.29 -15.58 9.32
N MET A 234 -18.41 -14.60 8.43
CA MET A 234 -19.23 -13.41 8.72
C MET A 234 -20.70 -13.79 8.82
N THR A 235 -21.42 -13.12 9.72
CA THR A 235 -22.88 -13.25 9.80
C THR A 235 -23.55 -12.65 8.57
N GLN A 236 -24.75 -13.16 8.27
CA GLN A 236 -25.67 -12.58 7.29
C GLN A 236 -26.08 -11.15 7.66
#